data_AF-A0A3S4IZJ7-F1
#
_entry.id   AF-A0A3S4IZJ7-F1
#
_cell.length_a   1.000
_cell.length_b   1.000
_cell.length_c   1.000
_cell.angle_alpha   90.00
_cell.angle_beta   90.00
_cell.angle_gamma   90.00
#
_symmetry.space_group_name_H-M   'P 1'
#
loop_
_entity.id
_entity.type
_entity.pdbx_description
1 polymer ?
#
loop_
_entity_poly.entity_id
_entity_poly.type
_entity_poly.pdbx_seq_one_letter_code
_entity_poly.pdbx_strand_id
1 'polypeptide(L)'
;MLDGRLCDTDGVSDTAIAQLAFMPGGSFGVSRRMIGTFEEAPEDWLRLRDVLAKHDIHYLLINGGNGSLGCAERLVDFEKHTGYKLGVIGIPRP
;
A
#
# COMPACT_ATOMS: atom_id res chain seq x y z
N MET A 1 -2.92 -0.69 6.50
CA MET A 1 -1.52 -0.25 6.50
C MET A 1 -1.20 0.68 7.66
N LEU A 2 -1.83 1.88 7.77
CA LEU A 2 -1.58 2.81 8.88
C LEU A 2 -1.84 2.21 10.27
N ASP A 3 -2.80 1.29 10.39
CA ASP A 3 -3.08 0.59 11.65
C ASP A 3 -2.12 -0.59 11.93
N GLY A 4 -1.10 -0.82 11.10
CA GLY A 4 -0.15 -1.93 11.24
C GLY A 4 -0.74 -3.32 11.00
N ARG A 5 -1.97 -3.41 10.49
CA ARG A 5 -2.62 -4.68 10.11
C ARG A 5 -2.08 -5.15 8.77
N LEU A 6 -1.15 -6.12 8.82
CA LEU A 6 -0.54 -6.77 7.65
C LEU A 6 -0.94 -8.24 7.63
N CYS A 7 -1.02 -8.82 6.42
CA CYS A 7 -1.28 -10.24 6.21
C CYS A 7 0.01 -10.87 5.66
N ASP A 8 0.48 -11.94 6.28
CA ASP A 8 1.59 -12.74 5.78
C ASP A 8 1.06 -13.73 4.74
N THR A 9 1.66 -13.72 3.55
CA THR A 9 1.27 -14.56 2.43
C THR A 9 2.27 -15.69 2.14
N ASP A 10 3.35 -15.83 2.93
CA ASP A 10 4.40 -16.84 2.68
C ASP A 10 3.85 -18.28 2.73
N GLY A 11 2.89 -18.54 3.62
CA GLY A 11 2.24 -19.85 3.75
C GLY A 11 1.15 -20.16 2.72
N VAL A 12 0.88 -19.25 1.77
CA VAL A 12 -0.20 -19.44 0.78
C VAL A 12 0.33 -20.24 -0.42
N SER A 13 -0.32 -21.35 -0.74
CA SER A 13 0.11 -22.20 -1.86
C SER A 13 -0.09 -21.52 -3.22
N ASP A 14 0.76 -21.87 -4.19
CA ASP A 14 0.64 -21.38 -5.58
C ASP A 14 -0.74 -21.65 -6.18
N THR A 15 -1.35 -22.79 -5.83
CA THR A 15 -2.72 -23.12 -6.26
C THR A 15 -3.75 -22.16 -5.68
N ALA A 16 -3.63 -21.80 -4.40
CA ALA A 16 -4.52 -20.82 -3.78
C ALA A 16 -4.31 -19.42 -4.36
N ILE A 17 -3.06 -19.03 -4.66
CA ILE A 17 -2.75 -17.77 -5.35
C ILE A 17 -3.36 -17.75 -6.75
N ALA A 18 -3.21 -18.83 -7.53
CA ALA A 18 -3.77 -18.94 -8.88
C ALA A 18 -5.30 -18.86 -8.89
N GLN A 19 -5.96 -19.42 -7.87
CA GLN A 19 -7.42 -19.35 -7.72
C GLN A 19 -7.93 -17.91 -7.54
N LEU A 20 -7.12 -16.99 -7.00
CA LEU A 20 -7.50 -15.58 -6.84
C LEU A 20 -7.93 -14.93 -8.17
N ALA A 21 -7.37 -15.38 -9.31
CA ALA A 21 -7.73 -14.87 -10.63
C ALA A 21 -9.19 -15.15 -11.03
N PHE A 22 -9.83 -16.14 -10.40
CA PHE A 22 -11.21 -16.56 -10.69
C PHE A 22 -12.18 -16.20 -9.57
N MET A 23 -11.70 -15.63 -8.46
CA MET A 23 -12.53 -15.23 -7.33
C MET A 23 -13.00 -13.78 -7.49
N PRO A 24 -14.31 -13.50 -7.35
CA PRO A 24 -14.79 -12.12 -7.37
C PRO A 24 -14.38 -11.37 -6.10
N GLY A 25 -14.06 -10.07 -6.24
CA GLY A 25 -13.74 -9.18 -5.12
C GLY A 25 -12.24 -9.05 -4.81
N GLY A 26 -11.92 -8.62 -3.59
CA GLY A 26 -10.53 -8.44 -3.13
C GLY A 26 -10.25 -9.27 -1.89
N SER A 27 -9.37 -10.27 -2.00
CA SER A 27 -9.08 -11.24 -0.94
C SER A 27 -8.31 -10.69 0.26
N PHE A 28 -7.72 -9.49 0.13
CA PHE A 28 -7.00 -8.79 1.20
C PHE A 28 -7.84 -7.68 1.86
N GLY A 29 -9.11 -7.58 1.49
CA GLY A 29 -9.98 -6.47 1.90
C GLY A 29 -9.71 -5.18 1.12
N VAL A 30 -10.53 -4.17 1.38
CA VAL A 30 -10.44 -2.84 0.74
C VAL A 30 -10.44 -1.74 1.80
N SER A 31 -9.69 -0.67 1.54
CA SER A 31 -9.73 0.55 2.33
C SER A 31 -10.20 1.72 1.45
N ARG A 32 -11.02 2.61 2.02
CA ARG A 32 -11.37 3.89 1.40
C ARG A 32 -10.60 5.08 1.98
N ARG A 33 -9.81 4.86 3.03
CA ARG A 33 -8.99 5.90 3.65
C ARG A 33 -7.85 6.24 2.69
N MET A 34 -7.86 7.47 2.19
CA MET A 34 -6.78 8.06 1.42
C MET A 34 -5.84 8.79 2.38
N ILE A 35 -4.53 8.72 2.12
CA ILE A 35 -3.56 9.58 2.80
C ILE A 35 -3.59 10.96 2.14
N GLY A 36 -3.57 12.01 2.96
CA GLY A 36 -3.41 13.39 2.50
C GLY A 36 -2.00 13.66 1.98
N THR A 37 -1.74 14.89 1.53
CA THR A 37 -0.36 15.32 1.26
C THR A 37 0.47 15.34 2.55
N PHE A 38 1.79 15.46 2.43
CA PHE A 38 2.65 15.52 3.61
C PHE A 38 2.34 16.75 4.48
N GLU A 39 1.97 17.87 3.88
CA GLU A 39 1.60 19.11 4.58
C GLU A 39 0.28 18.97 5.34
N GLU A 40 -0.67 18.21 4.79
CA GLU A 40 -2.00 18.00 5.38
C GLU A 40 -1.96 17.01 6.56
N ALA A 41 -1.12 15.99 6.47
CA ALA A 41 -1.10 14.87 7.44
C ALA A 41 0.31 14.26 7.60
N PRO A 42 1.30 15.02 8.10
CA PRO A 42 2.68 14.53 8.23
C PRO A 42 2.78 13.32 9.17
N GLU A 43 1.92 13.23 10.19
CA GLU A 43 1.88 12.11 11.12
C GLU A 43 1.51 10.78 10.45
N ASP A 44 0.62 10.79 9.45
CA ASP A 44 0.24 9.58 8.72
C ASP A 44 1.40 9.07 7.87
N TRP A 45 2.21 9.98 7.30
CA TRP A 45 3.41 9.63 6.53
C TRP A 45 4.50 9.03 7.41
N LEU A 46 4.76 9.63 8.58
CA LEU A 46 5.73 9.10 9.54
C LEU A 46 5.27 7.75 10.11
N ARG A 47 3.97 7.58 10.39
CA ARG A 47 3.41 6.30 10.82
C ARG A 47 3.52 5.24 9.74
N LEU A 48 3.26 5.60 8.48
CA LEU A 48 3.46 4.71 7.34
C LEU A 48 4.92 4.27 7.24
N ARG A 49 5.86 5.22 7.39
CA ARG A 49 7.31 4.94 7.40
C ARG A 49 7.66 3.93 8.49
N ASP A 50 7.17 4.14 9.71
CA ASP A 50 7.49 3.29 10.85
C ASP A 50 6.97 1.85 10.65
N VAL A 51 5.78 1.70 10.06
CA VAL A 51 5.26 0.37 9.70
C VAL A 51 6.10 -0.27 8.59
N LEU A 52 6.45 0.47 7.55
CA LEU A 52 7.28 -0.03 6.45
C LEU A 52 8.66 -0.49 6.94
N ALA A 53 9.35 0.36 7.70
CA ALA A 53 10.69 0.09 8.23
C ALA A 53 10.71 -1.08 9.21
N LYS A 54 9.68 -1.20 10.07
CA LYS A 54 9.55 -2.32 11.00
C LYS A 54 9.48 -3.68 10.29
N HIS A 55 8.94 -3.71 9.08
CA HIS A 55 8.71 -4.93 8.30
C HIS A 55 9.63 -5.05 7.09
N ASP A 56 10.66 -4.20 6.97
CA ASP A 56 11.62 -4.19 5.85
C ASP A 56 10.95 -4.08 4.47
N ILE A 57 9.86 -3.31 4.39
CA ILE A 57 9.07 -3.16 3.17
C ILE A 57 9.60 -1.96 2.38
N HIS A 58 9.99 -2.20 1.14
CA HIS A 58 10.52 -1.16 0.23
C HIS A 58 9.67 -0.94 -1.03
N TYR A 59 8.59 -1.69 -1.20
CA TYR A 59 7.69 -1.56 -2.35
C TYR A 59 6.23 -1.54 -1.90
N LEU A 60 5.46 -0.62 -2.48
CA LEU A 60 4.03 -0.51 -2.28
C LEU A 60 3.29 -0.59 -3.62
N LEU A 61 2.51 -1.66 -3.78
CA LEU A 61 1.68 -1.88 -4.97
C LEU A 61 0.24 -1.46 -4.63
N ILE A 62 -0.23 -0.35 -5.22
CA ILE A 62 -1.57 0.19 -4.96
C ILE A 62 -2.49 -0.22 -6.09
N ASN A 63 -3.29 -1.26 -5.83
CA ASN A 63 -4.29 -1.77 -6.78
C ASN A 63 -5.67 -1.14 -6.53
N GLY A 64 -6.12 -0.27 -7.44
CA GLY A 64 -7.41 0.42 -7.32
C GLY A 64 -7.72 1.38 -8.47
N GLY A 65 -8.82 2.12 -8.33
CA GLY A 65 -9.24 3.14 -9.31
C GLY A 65 -8.58 4.50 -9.08
N ASN A 66 -9.05 5.54 -9.77
CA ASN A 66 -8.43 6.88 -9.78
C ASN A 66 -8.08 7.45 -8.39
N GLY A 67 -8.97 7.30 -7.40
CA GLY A 67 -8.69 7.80 -6.04
C GLY A 67 -7.51 7.07 -5.35
N SER A 68 -7.35 5.77 -5.60
CA SER A 68 -6.23 4.99 -5.08
C SER A 68 -4.93 5.35 -5.80
N LEU A 69 -5.00 5.58 -7.12
CA LEU A 69 -3.84 6.03 -7.90
C LEU A 69 -3.38 7.44 -7.51
N GLY A 70 -4.30 8.33 -7.12
CA GLY A 70 -3.94 9.63 -6.54
C GLY A 70 -3.20 9.50 -5.20
N CYS A 71 -3.44 8.45 -4.42
CA CYS A 71 -2.60 8.17 -3.24
C CYS A 71 -1.19 7.69 -3.63
N ALA A 72 -1.09 6.89 -4.70
CA ALA A 72 0.20 6.45 -5.22
C ALA A 72 1.05 7.64 -5.67
N GLU A 73 0.43 8.59 -6.36
CA GLU A 73 1.07 9.84 -6.81
C GLU A 73 1.60 10.67 -5.64
N ARG A 74 0.81 10.85 -4.58
CA ARG A 74 1.26 11.58 -3.38
C ARG A 74 2.51 10.96 -2.77
N LEU A 75 2.59 9.63 -2.72
CA LEU A 75 3.70 8.91 -2.10
C LEU A 75 4.97 8.85 -2.98
N VAL A 76 4.99 9.46 -4.16
CA VAL A 76 6.21 9.52 -5.00
C VAL A 76 7.35 10.24 -4.27
N ASP A 77 7.03 11.29 -3.50
CA ASP A 77 8.00 12.06 -2.71
C ASP A 77 8.23 11.47 -1.30
N PHE A 78 7.82 10.22 -1.04
CA PHE A 78 7.91 9.60 0.29
C PHE A 78 9.32 9.62 0.88
N GLU A 79 10.34 9.27 0.09
CA GLU A 79 11.73 9.27 0.54
C GLU A 79 12.20 10.68 0.91
N LYS A 80 11.82 11.69 0.12
CA LYS A 80 12.18 13.10 0.37
C LYS A 80 11.63 13.60 1.71
N HIS A 81 10.40 13.23 2.05
CA HIS A 81 9.75 13.70 3.28
C HIS A 81 10.09 12.88 4.52
N THR A 82 10.41 11.60 4.37
CA THR A 82 10.53 10.66 5.49
C THR A 82 11.94 10.10 5.69
N GLY A 83 12.82 10.26 4.70
CA GLY A 83 14.16 9.67 4.63
C GLY A 83 14.18 8.16 4.34
N TYR A 84 13.03 7.56 4.03
CA TYR A 84 12.90 6.12 3.81
C TYR A 84 12.60 5.79 2.36
N LYS A 85 13.45 4.97 1.76
CA LYS A 85 13.34 4.57 0.36
C LYS A 85 12.15 3.64 0.15
N LEU A 86 11.19 4.10 -0.67
CA LEU A 86 9.97 3.39 -1.02
C LEU A 86 9.68 3.49 -2.52
N GLY A 87 9.57 2.36 -3.20
CA GLY A 87 9.04 2.28 -4.56
C GLY A 87 7.52 2.18 -4.54
N VAL A 88 6.82 3.06 -5.25
CA VAL A 88 5.35 3.07 -5.31
C VAL A 88 4.89 2.77 -6.73
N ILE A 89 4.03 1.77 -6.88
CA ILE A 89 3.51 1.31 -8.17
C ILE A 89 1.98 1.28 -8.12
N GLY A 90 1.34 2.10 -8.95
CA GLY A 90 -0.11 2.04 -9.16
C GLY A 90 -0.50 0.94 -10.13
N ILE A 91 -1.40 0.04 -9.73
CA ILE A 91 -1.99 -0.99 -10.59
C ILE A 91 -3.44 -0.58 -10.87
N PRO A 92 -3.76 -0.10 -12.08
CA PRO A 92 -5.09 0.36 -12.40
C PRO A 92 -6.08 -0.81 -12.38
N ARG A 93 -7.17 -0.64 -11.63
CA ARG A 93 -8.33 -1.54 -11.67
C ARG A 93 -9.51 -0.80 -12.32
N PRO A 94 -10.10 -1.34 -13.40
CA PRO A 94 -11.30 -0.77 -14.02
C PRO A 94 -12.51 -0.79 -13.07
#